data_AF-A0A8R1IE88-F1
#
_entry.id   AF-A0A8R1IE88-F1
#
_cell.length_a   1.000
_cell.length_b   1.000
_cell.length_c   1.000
_cell.angle_alpha   90.00
_cell.angle_beta   90.00
_cell.angle_gamma   90.00
#
_symmetry.space_group_name_H-M   'P 1'
#
loop_
_entity.id
_entity.type
_entity.pdbx_description
1 polymer ?
#
loop_
_entity_poly.entity_id
_entity_poly.type
_entity_poly.pdbx_seq_one_letter_code
_entity_poly.pdbx_strand_id
1 'polypeptide(L)' 'MVQSQSARIHQEGGLACIVCARPHSSVDSLKKTLFEEWDKLPDEYLHATVEAYPRRLRDVMKAKGGRIE' A
#
# COMPACT_ATOMS: atom_id res chain seq x y z
N MET A 1 -11.86 18.18 16.59
CA MET A 1 -11.99 16.80 16.05
C MET A 1 -10.78 16.53 15.17
N VAL A 2 -9.64 16.19 15.76
CA VAL A 2 -8.43 15.83 15.02
C VAL A 2 -8.47 14.31 14.87
N GLN A 3 -9.04 13.82 13.77
CA GLN A 3 -8.86 12.43 13.42
C GLN A 3 -7.37 12.23 13.14
N SER A 4 -6.74 11.43 14.00
CA SER A 4 -5.34 11.04 13.93
C SER A 4 -5.00 10.61 12.51
N GLN A 5 -3.97 11.24 11.93
CA GLN A 5 -3.47 10.96 10.58
C GLN A 5 -3.11 9.48 10.39
N SER A 6 -2.85 8.77 11.50
CA SER A 6 -2.63 7.33 11.58
C SER A 6 -3.84 6.49 11.15
N ALA A 7 -5.08 6.97 11.34
CA ALA A 7 -6.29 6.22 10.99
C ALA A 7 -6.60 6.17 9.48
N ARG A 8 -6.01 7.05 8.66
CA ARG A 8 -6.29 7.13 7.21
C ARG A 8 -5.55 6.08 6.39
N ILE A 9 -4.39 5.61 6.85
CA ILE A 9 -3.56 4.65 6.12
C ILE A 9 -4.24 3.26 6.06
N HIS A 10 -5.09 2.95 7.03
CA HIS A 10 -5.82 1.68 7.09
C HIS A 10 -7.03 1.62 6.15
N GLN A 11 -7.52 2.74 5.62
CA GLN A 11 -8.82 2.81 4.92
C GLN A 11 -8.76 3.32 3.46
N GLU A 12 -7.73 4.07 3.05
CA GLU A 12 -7.73 4.73 1.73
C GLU A 12 -6.36 4.64 1.03
N GLY A 13 -6.18 3.62 0.17
CA GLY A 13 -5.15 3.59 -0.88
C GLY A 13 -3.77 3.05 -0.45
N GLY A 14 -3.23 2.10 -1.22
CA GLY A 14 -1.85 1.63 -1.04
C GLY A 14 -0.83 2.77 -1.21
N LEU A 15 0.42 2.57 -0.75
CA LEU A 15 1.51 3.56 -0.77
C LEU A 15 1.59 4.40 -2.06
N ALA A 16 1.48 3.77 -3.22
CA ALA A 16 1.51 4.45 -4.52
C ALA A 16 0.35 5.45 -4.70
N CYS A 17 -0.85 5.13 -4.21
CA CYS A 17 -2.00 6.02 -4.26
C CYS A 17 -1.76 7.28 -3.41
N ILE A 18 -1.24 7.11 -2.20
CA ILE A 18 -0.92 8.21 -1.27
C ILE A 18 0.14 9.14 -1.87
N VAL A 19 1.20 8.56 -2.43
CA VAL A 19 2.33 9.31 -2.98
C VAL A 19 1.93 10.03 -4.27
N CYS A 20 1.22 9.36 -5.19
CA CYS A 20 0.79 9.94 -6.47
C CYS A 20 -0.37 10.93 -6.35
N ALA A 21 -1.09 10.97 -5.22
CA ALA A 21 -2.09 12.00 -4.95
C ALA A 21 -1.48 13.40 -4.73
N ARG A 22 -0.16 13.48 -4.52
CA ARG A 22 0.59 14.75 -4.36
C ARG A 22 1.31 15.08 -5.67
N PRO A 23 1.34 16.35 -6.11
CA PRO A 23 2.15 16.76 -7.25
C PRO A 23 3.64 16.70 -6.89
N HIS A 24 4.46 16.21 -7.83
CA HIS A 24 5.91 16.11 -7.70
C HIS A 24 6.59 16.91 -8.80
N SER A 25 7.56 17.75 -8.45
CA SER A 25 8.28 18.61 -9.40
C SER A 25 9.33 17.85 -10.22
N SER A 26 9.74 16.67 -9.75
CA SER A 26 10.72 15.80 -10.40
C SER A 26 10.59 14.34 -9.95
N VAL A 27 11.19 13.43 -10.70
CA VAL A 27 11.29 12.01 -10.31
C VAL A 27 12.02 11.85 -8.97
N ASP A 28 13.02 12.68 -8.69
CA ASP A 28 13.76 12.61 -7.42
C ASP A 28 12.89 13.06 -6.23
N SER A 29 12.05 14.09 -6.43
CA SER A 29 11.07 14.49 -5.39
C SER A 29 10.05 13.38 -5.14
N LEU A 30 9.59 12.69 -6.19
CA LEU A 30 8.70 11.55 -6.08
C LEU A 30 9.35 10.39 -5.29
N LYS A 31 10.59 10.02 -5.64
CA LYS A 31 11.34 8.98 -4.92
C LYS A 31 11.52 9.32 -3.45
N LYS A 32 11.88 10.58 -3.15
CA LYS A 32 12.03 11.06 -1.77
C LYS A 32 10.73 10.88 -0.99
N THR A 33 9.60 11.36 -1.52
CA THR A 33 8.30 11.19 -0.86
C THR A 33 7.90 9.73 -0.73
N LEU A 34 8.25 8.87 -1.70
CA LEU A 34 8.00 7.43 -1.59
C LEU A 34 8.70 6.81 -0.38
N PHE A 35 9.99 7.13 -0.16
CA PHE A 35 10.74 6.65 1.00
C PHE A 35 10.17 7.21 2.31
N GLU A 36 9.84 8.49 2.35
CA GLU A 36 9.25 9.11 3.55
C GLU A 36 7.90 8.50 3.93
N GLU A 37 7.05 8.14 2.97
CA GLU A 37 5.77 7.49 3.24
C GLU A 37 5.95 5.99 3.52
N TRP A 38 6.96 5.33 2.94
CA TRP A 38 7.34 3.96 3.28
C TRP A 38 7.73 3.83 4.76
N ASP A 39 8.56 4.75 5.27
CA ASP A 39 9.00 4.75 6.68
C ASP A 39 7.85 5.01 7.67
N LYS A 40 6.71 5.53 7.19
CA LYS A 40 5.50 5.76 8.00
C LYS A 40 4.52 4.60 7.96
N LEU A 41 4.77 3.57 7.13
CA LEU A 41 3.87 2.43 7.04
C LEU A 41 3.89 1.65 8.36
N PRO A 42 2.72 1.33 8.94
CA PRO A 42 2.66 0.51 10.13
C PRO A 42 3.05 -0.95 9.80
N ASP A 43 3.77 -1.60 10.72
CA ASP A 43 4.17 -3.00 10.58
C ASP A 43 2.96 -3.91 10.37
N GLU A 44 1.81 -3.58 10.98
CA GLU A 44 0.56 -4.31 10.82
C GLU A 44 0.07 -4.32 9.36
N TYR A 45 0.30 -3.24 8.60
CA TYR A 45 -0.04 -3.20 7.18
C TYR A 45 0.84 -4.15 6.36
N LEU A 46 2.14 -4.18 6.64
CA LEU A 46 3.09 -5.10 5.99
C LEU A 46 2.73 -6.54 6.34
N HIS A 47 2.48 -6.83 7.61
CA HIS A 47 2.09 -8.14 8.08
C HIS A 47 0.77 -8.61 7.43
N ALA A 48 -0.26 -7.77 7.42
CA ALA A 48 -1.53 -8.09 6.77
C ALA A 48 -1.37 -8.38 5.26
N THR A 49 -0.46 -7.66 4.59
CA THR A 49 -0.14 -7.89 3.17
C THR A 49 0.51 -9.27 2.95
N VAL A 50 1.45 -9.65 3.82
CA VAL A 50 2.12 -10.96 3.79
C VAL A 50 1.15 -12.08 4.13
N GLU A 51 0.35 -11.93 5.18
CA GLU A 51 -0.65 -12.92 5.61
C GLU A 51 -1.77 -13.13 4.57
N ALA A 52 -2.04 -12.12 3.73
CA ALA A 52 -2.97 -12.28 2.61
C ALA A 52 -2.42 -13.16 1.47
N TYR A 53 -1.09 -13.35 1.38
CA TYR A 53 -0.46 -14.04 0.25
C TYR A 53 -0.89 -15.52 0.11
N PRO A 54 -0.91 -16.36 1.16
CA PRO A 54 -1.38 -17.75 1.03
C PRO A 54 -2.80 -17.86 0.49
N ARG A 55 -3.70 -16.95 0.87
CA ARG A 55 -5.06 -16.89 0.34
C ARG A 55 -5.05 -16.58 -1.16
N ARG A 56 -4.38 -15.50 -1.56
CA ARG A 56 -4.25 -15.08 -2.96
C ARG A 56 -3.63 -16.20 -3.81
N LEU A 57 -2.60 -16.88 -3.32
CA LEU A 57 -1.97 -17.98 -4.04
C LEU A 57 -2.95 -19.14 -4.30
N ARG A 58 -3.75 -19.52 -3.29
CA ARG A 58 -4.79 -20.53 -3.48
C ARG A 58 -5.82 -20.12 -4.52
N ASP A 59 -6.18 -18.85 -4.57
CA ASP A 59 -7.14 -18.36 -5.56
C ASP A 59 -6.54 -18.32 -6.97
N VAL A 60 -5.25 -17.97 -7.13
CA VAL A 60 -4.53 -18.11 -8.41
C VAL A 60 -4.49 -19.57 -8.87
N MET A 61 -4.25 -20.51 -7.95
CA MET A 61 -4.26 -21.94 -8.27
C MET A 61 -5.63 -22.40 -8.76
N LYS A 62 -6.72 -21.97 -8.10
CA LYS A 62 -8.10 -22.25 -8.55
C LYS A 62 -8.39 -21.63 -9.92
N ALA A 63 -7.87 -20.42 -10.17
CA ALA A 63 -7.96 -19.74 -11.46
C ALA A 63 -7.02 -20.34 -12.53
N LYS A 64 -6.26 -21.41 -12.22
CA LYS A 64 -5.27 -22.03 -13.10
C LYS A 64 -4.26 -21.02 -13.66
N GLY A 65 -3.82 -20.09 -12.80
CA GLY A 65 -2.92 -18.99 -13.19
C GLY A 65 -3.63 -17.76 -13.78
N GLY A 66 -4.95 -17.79 -13.89
CA GLY A 66 -5.76 -16.64 -14.32
C GLY A 66 -5.78 -15.50 -13.29
N ARG A 67 -6.30 -14.35 -13.72
CA ARG A 67 -6.47 -13.15 -12.88
C ARG A 67 -7.41 -13.44 -11.71
N ILE A 68 -7.04 -12.93 -10.53
CA ILE A 68 -7.85 -12.94 -9.31
C ILE A 68 -8.14 -11.50 -8.89
N GLU A 69 -9.31 -11.26 -8.29
CA GLU A 69 -9.71 -9.98 -7.69
C GLU A 69 -9.59 -10.06 -6.15
#